data_AF-A0A2V4C8B7-F1
#
_entry.id   AF-A0A2V4C8B7-F1
#
_cell.length_a   1.000
_cell.length_b   1.000
_cell.length_c   1.000
_cell.angle_alpha   90.00
_cell.angle_beta   90.00
_cell.angle_gamma   90.00
#
_symmetry.space_group_name_H-M   'P 1'
#
loop_
_entity.id
_entity.type
_entity.pdbx_description
1 polymer ?
#
loop_
_entity_poly.entity_id
_entity_poly.type
_entity_poly.pdbx_seq_one_letter_code
_entity_poly.pdbx_strand_id
1 'polypeptide(L)'
;MKSIYTALLQHCGAIKGAIDNVKLGNITAMLSKIEPAVKMSQGFTGKKTSKNEEFVKHVSENNVLYTMDQIRKKSPILKEMEEKGEIKIVGVFYNLTDGTLEFLK
;
A
#
# COMPACT_ATOMS: atom_id res chain seq x y z
N MET A 1 -23.55 -7.48 -2.33
CA MET A 1 -22.28 -7.43 -1.57
C MET A 1 -21.50 -6.21 -2.01
N LYS A 2 -21.17 -5.28 -1.09
CA LYS A 2 -20.43 -4.04 -1.43
C LYS A 2 -18.92 -4.25 -1.23
N SER A 3 -18.08 -3.43 -1.87
CA SER A 3 -16.62 -3.55 -1.76
C SER A 3 -16.00 -2.21 -1.37
N ILE A 4 -15.01 -2.26 -0.49
CA ILE A 4 -14.11 -1.15 -0.17
C ILE A 4 -12.76 -1.46 -0.81
N TYR A 5 -12.30 -0.59 -1.70
CA TYR A 5 -11.04 -0.77 -2.41
C TYR A 5 -9.94 0.07 -1.78
N THR A 6 -8.84 -0.59 -1.43
CA THR A 6 -7.57 0.07 -1.12
C THR A 6 -6.69 -0.04 -2.36
N ALA A 7 -6.48 1.06 -3.06
CA ALA A 7 -5.76 1.07 -4.32
C ALA A 7 -4.44 1.85 -4.21
N LEU A 8 -3.42 1.38 -4.92
CA LEU A 8 -2.20 2.13 -5.16
C LEU A 8 -1.81 2.04 -6.64
N LEU A 9 -1.19 3.10 -7.15
CA LEU A 9 -0.81 3.22 -8.56
C LEU A 9 0.71 3.09 -8.76
N GLN A 10 1.11 2.58 -9.93
CA GLN A 10 2.50 2.48 -10.37
C GLN A 10 3.22 3.83 -10.28
N HIS A 11 4.49 3.84 -9.88
CA HIS A 11 5.29 5.07 -9.73
C HIS A 11 4.77 6.08 -8.69
N CYS A 12 4.02 5.63 -7.67
CA CYS A 12 3.59 6.50 -6.58
C CYS A 12 4.76 7.28 -5.94
N GLY A 13 4.77 8.60 -6.11
CA GLY A 13 5.84 9.47 -5.59
C GLY A 13 5.99 9.43 -4.08
N ALA A 14 4.90 9.20 -3.34
CA ALA A 14 4.95 9.06 -1.88
C ALA A 14 5.66 7.77 -1.44
N ILE A 15 5.49 6.65 -2.17
CA ILE A 15 6.26 5.42 -1.90
C ILE A 15 7.74 5.66 -2.15
N LYS A 16 8.09 6.28 -3.28
CA LYS A 16 9.49 6.62 -3.61
C LYS A 16 10.09 7.55 -2.55
N GLY A 17 9.37 8.58 -2.15
CA GLY A 17 9.80 9.50 -1.09
C GLY A 17 9.97 8.83 0.28
N ALA A 18 9.12 7.85 0.61
CA ALA A 18 9.26 7.06 1.83
C ALA A 18 10.46 6.10 1.78
N ILE A 19 10.73 5.46 0.64
CA ILE A 19 11.92 4.62 0.43
C ILE A 19 13.20 5.46 0.58
N ASP A 20 13.20 6.66 0.01
CA ASP A 20 14.35 7.58 0.06
C ASP A 20 14.44 8.37 1.37
N ASN A 21 13.53 8.14 2.31
CA ASN A 21 13.45 8.81 3.61
C ASN A 21 13.51 10.36 3.49
N VAL A 22 12.78 10.89 2.51
CA VAL A 22 12.74 12.32 2.23
C VAL A 22 12.10 13.08 3.39
N LYS A 23 12.79 14.10 3.90
CA LYS A 23 12.28 14.99 4.95
C LYS A 23 11.90 16.34 4.35
N LEU A 24 10.60 16.52 4.09
CA LEU A 24 10.05 17.73 3.48
C LEU A 24 8.85 18.22 4.30
N GLY A 25 9.11 19.11 5.26
CA GLY A 25 8.10 19.87 6.02
C GLY A 25 6.86 19.04 6.36
N ASN A 26 5.70 19.51 5.90
CA ASN A 26 4.37 18.93 6.17
C ASN A 26 4.15 17.54 5.55
N ILE A 27 4.93 17.14 4.55
CA ILE A 27 4.77 15.85 3.86
C ILE A 27 5.44 14.72 4.66
N THR A 28 6.44 15.05 5.49
CA THR A 28 7.17 14.07 6.32
C THR A 28 6.24 13.22 7.19
N ALA A 29 5.23 13.85 7.82
CA ALA A 29 4.26 13.14 8.66
C ALA A 29 3.32 12.22 7.88
N MET A 30 3.13 12.47 6.58
CA MET A 30 2.41 11.55 5.71
C MET A 30 3.31 10.38 5.29
N LEU A 31 4.56 10.66 4.89
CA LEU A 31 5.52 9.63 4.47
C LEU A 31 5.86 8.66 5.61
N SER A 32 5.90 9.14 6.86
CA SER A 32 6.13 8.28 8.02
C SER A 32 5.05 7.21 8.20
N LYS A 33 3.84 7.40 7.65
CA LYS A 33 2.77 6.38 7.66
C LYS A 33 3.04 5.22 6.68
N ILE A 34 3.95 5.41 5.72
CA ILE A 34 4.36 4.42 4.71
C ILE A 34 5.59 3.62 5.19
N GLU A 35 6.36 4.15 6.13
CA GLU A 35 7.54 3.45 6.70
C GLU A 35 7.28 1.99 7.12
N PRO A 36 6.13 1.62 7.72
CA PRO A 36 5.84 0.21 8.02
C PRO A 36 5.89 -0.68 6.78
N ALA A 37 5.39 -0.21 5.63
CA ALA A 37 5.44 -0.96 4.38
C ALA A 37 6.87 -1.11 3.85
N VAL A 38 7.70 -0.06 3.98
CA VAL A 38 9.14 -0.12 3.63
C VAL A 38 9.87 -1.13 4.52
N LYS A 39 9.51 -1.21 5.81
CA LYS A 39 10.07 -2.19 6.76
C LYS A 39 9.62 -3.62 6.45
N MET A 40 8.34 -3.83 6.09
CA MET A 40 7.82 -5.12 5.64
C MET A 40 8.54 -5.62 4.38
N SER A 41 9.03 -4.70 3.55
CA SER A 41 9.69 -4.99 2.28
C SER A 41 11.19 -5.31 2.40
N GLN A 42 11.74 -5.39 3.62
CA GLN A 42 13.18 -5.65 3.80
C GLN A 42 13.62 -7.06 3.40
N GLY A 43 12.70 -8.00 3.19
CA GLY A 43 13.00 -9.32 2.62
C GLY A 43 13.25 -9.32 1.10
N PHE A 44 13.05 -8.19 0.41
CA PHE A 44 13.18 -8.11 -1.04
C PHE A 44 14.60 -8.45 -1.52
N THR A 45 14.68 -9.28 -2.55
CA THR A 45 15.94 -9.67 -3.20
C THR A 45 16.26 -8.68 -4.32
N GLY A 46 17.38 -7.96 -4.21
CA GLY A 46 17.81 -6.96 -5.20
C GLY A 46 18.07 -5.58 -4.58
N LYS A 47 18.18 -4.55 -5.42
CA LYS A 47 18.46 -3.17 -4.97
C LYS A 47 17.23 -2.55 -4.34
N LYS A 48 17.31 -2.22 -3.04
CA LYS A 48 16.23 -1.61 -2.26
C LYS A 48 16.26 -0.09 -2.35
N THR A 49 16.03 0.43 -3.55
CA THR A 49 16.12 1.88 -3.85
C THR A 49 14.89 2.34 -4.61
N SER A 50 14.50 3.62 -4.52
CA SER A 50 13.37 4.18 -5.27
C SER A 50 13.52 4.15 -6.79
N LYS A 51 14.73 3.91 -7.28
CA LYS A 51 15.07 3.72 -8.70
C LYS A 51 14.82 2.30 -9.20
N ASN A 52 14.60 1.34 -8.31
CA ASN A 52 14.26 -0.02 -8.67
C ASN A 52 12.72 -0.15 -8.67
N GLU A 53 12.11 -0.14 -9.85
CA GLU A 53 10.65 -0.19 -9.99
C GLU A 53 10.04 -1.48 -9.42
N GLU A 54 10.76 -2.61 -9.45
CA GLU A 54 10.30 -3.85 -8.81
C GLU A 54 10.22 -3.69 -7.28
N PHE A 55 11.23 -3.03 -6.68
CA PHE A 55 11.20 -2.75 -5.25
C PHE A 55 10.11 -1.73 -4.91
N VAL A 56 9.91 -0.70 -5.72
CA VAL A 56 8.82 0.27 -5.54
C VAL A 56 7.46 -0.42 -5.63
N LYS A 57 7.26 -1.33 -6.60
CA LYS A 57 6.05 -2.16 -6.71
C LYS A 57 5.87 -3.04 -5.47
N HIS A 58 6.92 -3.71 -5.02
CA HIS A 58 6.85 -4.56 -3.82
C HIS A 58 6.48 -3.77 -2.55
N VAL A 59 7.07 -2.59 -2.35
CA VAL A 59 6.70 -1.69 -1.25
C VAL A 59 5.26 -1.19 -1.39
N SER A 60 4.83 -0.91 -2.62
CA SER A 60 3.47 -0.49 -2.94
C SER A 60 2.42 -1.54 -2.55
N GLU A 61 2.66 -2.80 -2.93
CA GLU A 61 1.81 -3.94 -2.57
C GLU A 61 1.74 -4.11 -1.05
N ASN A 62 2.90 -4.11 -0.38
CA ASN A 62 2.96 -4.19 1.08
C ASN A 62 2.24 -3.02 1.77
N ASN A 63 2.24 -1.82 1.17
CA ASN A 63 1.52 -0.67 1.70
C ASN A 63 0.00 -0.84 1.58
N VAL A 64 -0.49 -1.42 0.47
CA VAL A 64 -1.92 -1.76 0.32
C VAL A 64 -2.32 -2.80 1.36
N LEU A 65 -1.57 -3.89 1.48
CA LEU A 65 -1.84 -4.96 2.46
C LEU A 65 -1.81 -4.44 3.89
N TYR A 66 -0.80 -3.63 4.24
CA TYR A 66 -0.72 -2.97 5.54
C TYR A 66 -1.94 -2.07 5.78
N THR A 67 -2.35 -1.27 4.79
CA THR A 67 -3.51 -0.39 4.92
C THR A 67 -4.80 -1.17 5.13
N MET A 68 -5.01 -2.28 4.42
CA MET A 68 -6.16 -3.16 4.62
C MET A 68 -6.19 -3.72 6.05
N ASP A 69 -5.04 -4.18 6.57
CA ASP A 69 -4.92 -4.61 7.96
C ASP A 69 -5.21 -3.48 8.96
N GLN A 70 -4.73 -2.27 8.68
CA GLN A 70 -5.03 -1.10 9.52
C GLN A 70 -6.52 -0.74 9.52
N ILE A 71 -7.23 -0.86 8.39
CA ILE A 71 -8.68 -0.65 8.32
C ILE A 71 -9.39 -1.63 9.25
N ARG A 72 -9.04 -2.93 9.17
CA ARG A 72 -9.62 -3.98 10.02
C ARG A 72 -9.32 -3.77 11.51
N LYS A 73 -8.09 -3.33 11.84
CA LYS A 73 -7.68 -3.09 13.24
C LYS A 73 -8.30 -1.83 13.84
N LYS A 74 -8.48 -0.77 13.05
CA LYS A 74 -8.93 0.54 13.54
C LYS A 74 -10.42 0.78 13.39
N SER A 75 -11.12 -0.02 12.58
CA SER A 75 -12.57 0.06 12.42
C SER A 75 -13.23 -1.27 12.76
N PRO A 76 -13.62 -1.48 14.04
CA PRO A 76 -14.35 -2.67 14.46
C PRO A 76 -15.65 -2.87 13.67
N ILE A 77 -16.33 -1.79 13.28
CA ILE A 77 -17.56 -1.82 12.48
C ILE A 77 -17.28 -2.41 11.10
N LEU A 78 -16.28 -1.91 10.38
CA LEU A 78 -15.96 -2.44 9.04
C LEU A 78 -15.47 -3.88 9.10
N LYS A 79 -14.72 -4.24 10.15
CA LYS A 79 -14.30 -5.62 10.40
C LYS A 79 -15.51 -6.54 10.61
N GLU A 80 -16.44 -6.16 11.47
CA GLU A 80 -17.66 -6.94 11.72
C GLU A 80 -18.51 -7.10 10.45
N MET A 81 -18.66 -6.02 9.67
CA MET A 81 -19.37 -6.07 8.39
C MET A 81 -18.65 -6.97 7.35
N GLU A 82 -17.31 -7.01 7.35
CA GLU A 82 -16.53 -7.93 6.51
C GLU A 82 -16.69 -9.38 6.96
N GLU A 83 -16.64 -9.66 8.27
CA GLU A 83 -16.85 -10.99 8.86
C GLU A 83 -18.25 -11.54 8.60
N LYS A 84 -19.28 -10.67 8.57
CA LYS A 84 -20.65 -11.00 8.18
C LYS A 84 -20.85 -11.15 6.66
N GLY A 85 -19.83 -10.84 5.85
CA GLY A 85 -19.90 -10.90 4.39
C GLY A 85 -20.75 -9.80 3.74
N GLU A 86 -21.10 -8.75 4.50
CA GLU A 86 -21.86 -7.61 3.99
C GLU A 86 -21.01 -6.75 3.05
N ILE A 87 -19.72 -6.62 3.37
CA ILE A 87 -18.71 -5.94 2.59
C ILE A 87 -17.49 -6.85 2.34
N LYS A 88 -16.65 -6.47 1.37
CA LYS A 88 -15.29 -7.00 1.19
C LYS A 88 -14.28 -5.86 1.18
N ILE A 89 -13.14 -6.02 1.85
CA ILE A 89 -12.00 -5.11 1.71
C ILE A 89 -11.03 -5.72 0.69
N VAL A 90 -10.78 -5.01 -0.40
CA VAL A 90 -10.02 -5.52 -1.55
C VAL A 90 -8.83 -4.62 -1.83
N GLY A 91 -7.64 -5.21 -1.95
CA GLY A 91 -6.42 -4.51 -2.34
C GLY A 91 -6.25 -4.50 -3.86
N VAL A 92 -5.82 -3.37 -4.42
CA VAL A 92 -5.61 -3.23 -5.86
C VAL A 92 -4.31 -2.48 -6.15
N PHE A 93 -3.52 -3.00 -7.09
CA PHE A 93 -2.42 -2.29 -7.70
C PHE A 93 -2.79 -1.91 -9.13
N TYR A 94 -2.68 -0.62 -9.47
CA TYR A 94 -3.02 -0.09 -10.78
C TYR A 94 -1.75 0.16 -11.61
N ASN A 95 -1.64 -0.54 -12.73
CA ASN A 95 -0.55 -0.38 -13.68
C ASN A 95 -0.87 0.78 -14.63
N LEU A 96 -0.07 1.84 -14.59
CA LEU A 96 -0.27 3.03 -15.42
C LEU A 96 0.18 2.82 -16.86
N THR A 97 1.00 1.81 -17.12
CA THR A 97 1.59 1.56 -18.44
C THR A 97 0.57 0.98 -19.41
N ASP A 98 -0.27 0.05 -18.93
CA ASP A 98 -1.25 -0.68 -19.75
C ASP A 98 -2.69 -0.56 -19.23
N GLY A 99 -2.90 0.14 -18.12
CA GLY A 99 -4.22 0.35 -17.52
C GLY A 99 -4.78 -0.89 -16.80
N THR A 100 -3.97 -1.91 -16.55
CA THR A 100 -4.41 -3.13 -15.87
C THR A 100 -4.52 -2.96 -14.35
N LEU A 101 -5.40 -3.76 -13.75
CA LEU A 101 -5.58 -3.84 -12.30
C LEU A 101 -5.14 -5.22 -11.80
N GLU A 102 -4.20 -5.23 -10.87
CA GLU A 102 -3.78 -6.43 -10.14
C GLU A 102 -4.48 -6.46 -8.78
N PHE A 103 -5.27 -7.50 -8.53
CA PHE A 103 -5.94 -7.68 -7.25
C PHE A 103 -5.00 -8.37 -6.25
N LEU A 104 -4.79 -7.71 -5.11
CA LEU A 104 -3.94 -8.22 -4.03
C LEU A 104 -4.79 -9.04 -3.06
N LYS A 105 -4.26 -10.18 -2.63
CA LYS A 105 -4.90 -11.10 -1.68
C LYS A 105 -4.35 -10.94 -0.29
#